data_AF-A0A2T0ATC7-F1
#
_entry.id   AF-A0A2T0ATC7-F1
#
_cell.length_a   1.000
_cell.length_b   1.000
_cell.length_c   1.000
_cell.angle_alpha   90.00
_cell.angle_beta   90.00
_cell.angle_gamma   90.00
#
_symmetry.space_group_name_H-M   'P 1'
#
loop_
_entity.id
_entity.type
_entity.pdbx_description
1 polymer ?
#
loop_
_entity_poly.entity_id
_entity_poly.type
_entity_poly.pdbx_seq_one_letter_code
_entity_poly.pdbx_strand_id
1 'polypeptide(L)'
;MIRKRSLGIFLAFVVIMILSAFEVGFAVDSDYKVWKSQQSVEIDKAWTIKFSSSLDKSTIKDNIKLIKLDSKEYIDVNICYNDDNNSIVVQPLDSYDYDEEYELIIDKGIKSSNGKLILQGIKFDFKTKALEEQNSGLLKENFVKPSSDIYTPLEFYNALAYALANFESSIILKIKNYNKSIYKLDIINNIFHDHPNLDYGYIGARGSVSSYAHSNEAIMNIKFNYSYPKEFMQYMKRTSQNKVKEIISKVVKDGMSDYEKELALHDYLLENVEYDERLYDGNMPEESYTDYGVLVKGKGVCDGYAKAMYRLLNSAGIETLYVTGDAIDKHTTVPHAWNIVKIDGEYYNLDATWNDPIIYGSDKGEVRHTYFNVTDETLSKDHIWDKSKYPKCVSKKYEEILQ
;
A
#
# COMPACT_ATOMS: atom_id res chain seq x y z
N MET A 1 -54.59 -19.51 54.47
CA MET A 1 -53.11 -19.56 54.34
C MET A 1 -52.76 -20.04 52.94
N ILE A 2 -52.66 -19.13 51.97
CA ILE A 2 -52.28 -19.45 50.57
C ILE A 2 -51.28 -18.39 50.11
N ARG A 3 -50.13 -18.89 49.61
CA ARG A 3 -48.89 -18.18 49.27
C ARG A 3 -49.08 -17.14 48.16
N LYS A 4 -48.60 -15.91 48.37
CA LYS A 4 -48.24 -14.99 47.28
C LYS A 4 -46.99 -15.55 46.58
N ARG A 5 -47.11 -15.93 45.30
CA ARG A 5 -45.96 -16.15 44.42
C ARG A 5 -45.39 -14.79 44.05
N SER A 6 -44.17 -14.50 44.50
CA SER A 6 -43.38 -13.38 43.98
C SER A 6 -42.98 -13.70 42.53
N LEU A 7 -43.40 -12.83 41.60
CA LEU A 7 -42.95 -12.85 40.22
C LEU A 7 -41.47 -12.41 40.23
N GLY A 8 -40.54 -13.36 40.20
CA GLY A 8 -39.12 -13.05 40.07
C GLY A 8 -38.85 -12.48 38.69
N ILE A 9 -38.37 -11.23 38.62
CA ILE A 9 -37.86 -10.62 37.40
C ILE A 9 -36.62 -11.42 36.98
N PHE A 10 -36.74 -12.21 35.91
CA PHE A 10 -35.62 -12.98 35.38
C PHE A 10 -34.70 -12.02 34.62
N LEU A 11 -33.62 -11.55 35.24
CA LEU A 11 -32.64 -10.70 34.55
C LEU A 11 -31.96 -11.52 33.44
N ALA A 12 -32.17 -11.12 32.18
CA ALA A 12 -31.52 -11.75 31.02
C ALA A 12 -30.03 -11.34 30.95
N PHE A 13 -29.17 -12.30 30.58
CA PHE A 13 -27.75 -12.01 30.32
C PHE A 13 -27.61 -11.61 28.85
N VAL A 14 -27.36 -10.32 28.61
CA VAL A 14 -27.43 -9.66 27.30
C VAL A 14 -26.23 -8.73 27.18
N VAL A 15 -25.73 -8.58 25.96
CA VAL A 15 -24.66 -7.64 25.63
C VAL A 15 -25.27 -6.25 25.35
N ILE A 16 -24.64 -5.22 25.90
CA ILE A 16 -24.94 -3.81 25.70
C ILE A 16 -23.63 -3.14 25.27
N MET A 17 -23.51 -2.63 24.06
CA MET A 17 -22.32 -1.88 23.65
C MET A 17 -22.59 -0.40 23.79
N ILE A 18 -21.64 0.33 24.39
CA ILE A 18 -21.75 1.78 24.55
C ILE A 18 -21.24 2.40 23.26
N LEU A 19 -22.15 2.65 22.32
CA LEU A 19 -21.86 3.32 21.05
C LEU A 19 -22.41 4.75 21.09
N SER A 20 -21.60 5.73 20.70
CA SER A 20 -22.06 7.08 20.43
C SER A 20 -22.85 7.08 19.10
N ALA A 21 -24.13 7.45 19.19
CA ALA A 21 -25.15 7.53 18.13
C ALA A 21 -25.97 6.24 17.87
N PHE A 22 -27.29 6.39 18.04
CA PHE A 22 -28.31 5.34 17.94
C PHE A 22 -28.80 5.13 16.50
N GLU A 23 -29.13 3.88 16.16
CA GLU A 23 -30.50 3.39 15.87
C GLU A 23 -30.45 1.87 15.61
N VAL A 24 -31.45 1.11 16.05
CA VAL A 24 -31.49 -0.36 15.89
C VAL A 24 -32.26 -0.72 14.60
N GLY A 25 -31.59 -1.38 13.65
CA GLY A 25 -32.23 -2.01 12.48
C GLY A 25 -32.08 -3.53 12.55
N PHE A 26 -33.15 -4.28 12.30
CA PHE A 26 -33.15 -5.74 12.41
C PHE A 26 -33.05 -6.38 11.02
N ALA A 27 -31.95 -7.08 10.76
CA ALA A 27 -31.92 -8.25 9.88
C ALA A 27 -31.50 -9.44 10.75
N VAL A 28 -32.28 -10.52 10.70
CA VAL A 28 -32.13 -11.68 11.58
C VAL A 28 -31.43 -12.80 10.81
N ASP A 29 -30.16 -13.05 11.12
CA ASP A 29 -29.62 -14.40 11.12
C ASP A 29 -30.17 -15.09 12.39
N SER A 30 -30.66 -16.33 12.29
CA SER A 30 -31.30 -17.00 13.43
C SER A 30 -30.39 -17.15 14.65
N ASP A 31 -29.06 -17.15 14.45
CA ASP A 31 -28.08 -17.26 15.53
C ASP A 31 -27.49 -15.92 16.00
N TYR A 32 -27.56 -14.86 15.17
CA TYR A 32 -26.93 -13.57 15.45
C TYR A 32 -27.87 -12.38 15.31
N LYS A 33 -27.75 -11.46 16.26
CA LYS A 33 -28.30 -10.12 16.13
C LYS A 33 -27.29 -9.26 15.39
N VAL A 34 -27.63 -8.81 14.19
CA VAL A 34 -26.81 -7.84 13.44
C VAL A 34 -27.08 -6.44 13.99
N TRP A 35 -26.04 -5.72 14.37
CA TRP A 35 -26.09 -4.32 14.76
C TRP A 35 -25.73 -3.43 13.57
N LYS A 36 -26.23 -2.18 13.57
CA LYS A 36 -26.00 -1.26 12.45
C LYS A 36 -24.51 -1.02 12.24
N SER A 37 -24.13 -0.88 10.97
CA SER A 37 -22.76 -0.61 10.61
C SER A 37 -22.33 0.79 11.01
N GLN A 38 -21.07 0.93 11.44
CA GLN A 38 -20.44 2.24 11.67
C GLN A 38 -19.51 2.59 10.52
N GLN A 39 -19.52 3.84 10.09
CA GLN A 39 -18.67 4.33 9.01
C GLN A 39 -17.58 5.26 9.57
N SER A 40 -16.52 5.43 8.81
CA SER A 40 -15.41 6.34 9.13
C SER A 40 -14.76 6.07 10.49
N VAL A 41 -14.55 4.80 10.81
CA VAL A 41 -13.92 4.39 12.07
C VAL A 41 -12.41 4.65 12.05
N GLU A 42 -11.86 5.19 13.14
CA GLU A 42 -10.42 5.36 13.32
C GLU A 42 -9.66 4.03 13.24
N ILE A 43 -8.48 4.01 12.63
CA ILE A 43 -7.71 2.78 12.40
C ILE A 43 -7.14 2.15 13.68
N ASP A 44 -7.11 2.87 14.79
CA ASP A 44 -6.69 2.39 16.11
C ASP A 44 -7.88 2.17 17.06
N LYS A 45 -9.11 2.17 16.52
CA LYS A 45 -10.33 2.13 17.34
C LYS A 45 -10.38 0.90 18.24
N ALA A 46 -10.36 1.14 19.55
CA ALA A 46 -10.71 0.13 20.54
C ALA A 46 -12.24 0.09 20.77
N TRP A 47 -12.78 -1.12 20.91
CA TRP A 47 -14.21 -1.37 21.12
C TRP A 47 -14.49 -1.77 22.57
N THR A 48 -15.31 -0.99 23.27
CA THR A 48 -15.78 -1.35 24.60
C THR A 48 -17.10 -2.11 24.52
N ILE A 49 -17.07 -3.37 24.95
CA ILE A 49 -18.24 -4.25 24.99
C ILE A 49 -18.67 -4.41 26.44
N LYS A 50 -19.92 -4.09 26.75
CA LYS A 50 -20.49 -4.24 28.10
C LYS A 50 -21.56 -5.32 28.10
N PHE A 51 -21.74 -5.96 29.25
CA PHE A 51 -22.65 -7.06 29.46
C PHE A 51 -23.55 -6.74 30.65
N SER A 52 -24.77 -7.29 30.65
CA SER A 52 -25.76 -7.02 31.70
C SER A 52 -25.44 -7.70 33.04
N SER A 53 -24.39 -8.52 33.11
CA SER A 53 -23.93 -9.19 34.33
C SER A 53 -22.42 -9.43 34.29
N SER A 54 -21.83 -9.76 35.44
CA SER A 54 -20.40 -10.08 35.51
C SER A 54 -20.04 -11.29 34.65
N LEU A 55 -18.86 -11.27 34.03
CA LEU A 55 -18.41 -12.24 33.02
C LEU A 55 -17.65 -13.41 33.64
N ASP A 56 -17.81 -14.60 33.05
CA ASP A 56 -16.83 -15.67 33.16
C ASP A 56 -15.73 -15.43 32.12
N LYS A 57 -14.60 -14.87 32.61
CA LYS A 57 -13.49 -14.44 31.78
C LYS A 57 -12.91 -15.57 30.91
N SER A 58 -13.01 -16.83 31.35
CA SER A 58 -12.50 -18.00 30.63
C SER A 58 -13.21 -18.25 29.30
N THR A 59 -14.41 -17.70 29.12
CA THR A 59 -15.24 -17.90 27.92
C THR A 59 -15.08 -16.80 26.87
N ILE A 60 -14.32 -15.73 27.15
CA ILE A 60 -14.30 -14.55 26.28
C ILE A 60 -13.39 -14.74 25.06
N LYS A 61 -12.15 -15.21 25.28
CA LYS A 61 -11.12 -15.25 24.24
C LYS A 61 -11.56 -16.00 22.97
N ASP A 62 -12.22 -17.13 23.12
CA ASP A 62 -12.63 -17.97 21.99
C ASP A 62 -13.95 -17.53 21.32
N ASN A 63 -14.64 -16.55 21.92
CA ASN A 63 -15.96 -16.08 21.48
C ASN A 63 -15.97 -14.63 20.98
N ILE A 64 -14.80 -13.97 20.89
CA ILE A 64 -14.64 -12.65 20.28
C ILE A 64 -13.76 -12.81 19.05
N LYS A 65 -14.28 -12.42 17.88
CA LYS A 65 -13.58 -12.49 16.61
C LYS A 65 -13.69 -11.17 15.88
N LEU A 66 -12.64 -10.81 15.16
CA LEU A 66 -12.60 -9.65 14.30
C LEU A 66 -12.14 -10.12 12.92
N ILE A 67 -12.94 -9.84 11.89
CA ILE A 67 -12.72 -10.35 10.54
C ILE A 67 -12.67 -9.18 9.57
N LYS A 68 -11.70 -9.17 8.67
CA LYS A 68 -11.69 -8.29 7.49
C LYS A 68 -12.55 -8.91 6.39
N LEU A 69 -13.59 -8.21 5.94
CA LEU A 69 -14.64 -8.81 5.12
C LEU A 69 -14.19 -9.19 3.71
N ASP A 70 -13.31 -8.40 3.09
CA ASP A 70 -12.80 -8.65 1.74
C ASP A 70 -11.94 -9.93 1.66
N SER A 71 -10.91 -10.02 2.51
CA SER A 71 -9.99 -11.17 2.54
C SER A 71 -10.49 -12.36 3.37
N LYS A 72 -11.51 -12.16 4.22
CA LYS A 72 -11.96 -13.11 5.26
C LYS A 72 -10.85 -13.49 6.26
N GLU A 73 -9.88 -12.61 6.42
CA GLU A 73 -8.77 -12.76 7.36
C GLU A 73 -9.23 -12.43 8.78
N TYR A 74 -8.75 -13.23 9.75
CA TYR A 74 -8.95 -12.94 11.17
C TYR A 74 -7.88 -11.96 11.64
N ILE A 75 -8.32 -10.88 12.29
CA ILE A 75 -7.43 -9.89 12.88
C ILE A 75 -7.18 -10.27 14.33
N ASP A 76 -5.91 -10.35 14.72
CA ASP A 76 -5.52 -10.60 16.10
C ASP A 76 -5.91 -9.41 16.98
N VAL A 77 -6.47 -9.71 18.16
CA VAL A 77 -6.95 -8.71 19.11
C VAL A 77 -6.41 -8.94 20.52
N ASN A 78 -6.17 -7.84 21.22
CA ASN A 78 -5.97 -7.83 22.66
C ASN A 78 -7.31 -7.58 23.35
N ILE A 79 -7.58 -8.35 24.41
CA ILE A 79 -8.81 -8.24 25.20
C ILE A 79 -8.44 -7.83 26.63
N CYS A 80 -8.79 -6.60 26.99
CA CYS A 80 -8.60 -6.07 28.34
C CYS A 80 -9.91 -6.13 29.12
N TYR A 81 -9.87 -6.60 30.37
CA TYR A 81 -11.05 -6.65 31.24
C TYR A 81 -11.10 -5.41 32.12
N ASN A 82 -12.25 -4.74 32.16
CA ASN A 82 -12.44 -3.58 33.03
C ASN A 82 -12.75 -4.02 34.47
N ASP A 83 -12.53 -3.11 35.43
CA ASP A 83 -12.72 -3.34 36.86
C ASP A 83 -14.18 -3.59 37.26
N ASP A 84 -15.14 -3.20 36.42
CA ASP A 84 -16.57 -3.43 36.63
C ASP A 84 -17.00 -4.89 36.45
N ASN A 85 -16.07 -5.76 36.03
CA ASN A 85 -16.24 -7.20 35.79
C ASN A 85 -17.34 -7.56 34.77
N ASN A 86 -17.97 -6.59 34.13
CA ASN A 86 -19.01 -6.80 33.13
C ASN A 86 -18.72 -6.06 31.82
N SER A 87 -17.52 -5.54 31.63
CA SER A 87 -17.10 -5.01 30.34
C SER A 87 -15.67 -5.37 29.97
N ILE A 88 -15.42 -5.39 28.68
CA ILE A 88 -14.12 -5.64 28.06
C ILE A 88 -13.82 -4.57 27.03
N VAL A 89 -12.54 -4.36 26.76
CA VAL A 89 -12.03 -3.58 25.63
C VAL A 89 -11.37 -4.54 24.66
N VAL A 90 -11.81 -4.51 23.41
CA VAL A 90 -11.24 -5.27 22.29
C VAL A 90 -10.47 -4.28 21.44
N GLN A 91 -9.15 -4.47 21.36
CA GLN A 91 -8.26 -3.61 20.60
C GLN A 91 -7.52 -4.48 19.58
N PRO A 92 -7.40 -4.07 18.31
CA PRO A 92 -6.61 -4.84 17.36
C PRO A 92 -5.13 -4.78 17.75
N LEU A 93 -4.38 -5.86 17.53
CA LEU A 93 -2.93 -5.90 17.84
C LEU A 93 -2.16 -4.90 16.99
N ASP A 94 -2.49 -4.86 15.70
CA ASP A 94 -2.04 -3.88 14.73
C ASP A 94 -3.19 -2.94 14.36
N SER A 95 -2.89 -1.76 13.81
CA SER A 95 -3.94 -0.87 13.32
C SER A 95 -4.76 -1.52 12.19
N TYR A 96 -6.06 -1.21 12.13
CA TYR A 96 -6.88 -1.55 10.98
C TYR A 96 -6.33 -0.89 9.70
N ASP A 97 -6.59 -1.51 8.56
CA ASP A 97 -6.36 -0.89 7.26
C ASP A 97 -7.38 0.23 7.01
N TYR A 98 -6.98 1.25 6.26
CA TYR A 98 -7.85 2.34 5.83
C TYR A 98 -8.83 1.92 4.73
N ASP A 99 -10.02 2.53 4.75
CA ASP A 99 -11.12 2.30 3.80
C ASP A 99 -11.59 0.84 3.68
N GLU A 100 -11.34 0.02 4.70
CA GLU A 100 -11.69 -1.41 4.72
C GLU A 100 -12.89 -1.70 5.59
N GLU A 101 -13.61 -2.76 5.26
CA GLU A 101 -14.76 -3.24 6.01
C GLU A 101 -14.39 -4.41 6.91
N TYR A 102 -14.85 -4.35 8.16
CA TYR A 102 -14.60 -5.32 9.21
C TYR A 102 -15.90 -5.74 9.88
N GLU A 103 -15.94 -6.97 10.39
CA GLU A 103 -17.03 -7.50 11.22
C GLU A 103 -16.46 -7.92 12.58
N LEU A 104 -16.98 -7.33 13.66
CA LEU A 104 -16.76 -7.77 15.04
C LEU A 104 -17.86 -8.75 15.42
N ILE A 105 -17.48 -9.97 15.80
CA ILE A 105 -18.38 -11.06 16.16
C ILE A 105 -18.25 -11.38 17.64
N ILE A 106 -19.39 -11.45 18.31
CA ILE A 106 -19.55 -11.90 19.69
C ILE A 106 -20.39 -13.18 19.66
N ASP A 107 -19.75 -14.32 19.87
CA ASP A 107 -20.41 -15.63 19.79
C ASP A 107 -21.24 -15.95 21.04
N LYS A 108 -22.26 -16.80 20.86
CA LYS A 108 -23.19 -17.20 21.93
C LYS A 108 -22.58 -18.02 23.07
N GLY A 109 -21.31 -18.41 22.97
CA GLY A 109 -20.61 -19.22 23.98
C GLY A 109 -20.17 -18.44 25.24
N ILE A 110 -20.32 -17.11 25.25
CA ILE A 110 -19.98 -16.28 26.41
C ILE A 110 -20.90 -16.56 27.59
N LYS A 111 -20.31 -16.76 28.77
CA LYS A 111 -21.02 -16.99 30.04
C LYS A 111 -20.86 -15.81 31.00
N SER A 112 -21.87 -15.59 31.82
CA SER A 112 -21.74 -14.82 33.05
C SER A 112 -21.05 -15.64 34.14
N SER A 113 -20.58 -14.98 35.20
CA SER A 113 -19.93 -15.62 36.35
C SER A 113 -20.81 -16.63 37.11
N ASN A 114 -22.14 -16.55 36.93
CA ASN A 114 -23.10 -17.54 37.44
C ASN A 114 -23.45 -18.65 36.42
N GLY A 115 -22.72 -18.73 35.30
CA GLY A 115 -22.80 -19.82 34.32
C GLY A 115 -23.89 -19.66 33.24
N LYS A 116 -24.57 -18.51 33.15
CA LYS A 116 -25.62 -18.27 32.14
C LYS A 116 -25.01 -17.81 30.82
N LEU A 117 -25.41 -18.44 29.71
CA LEU A 117 -25.00 -18.02 28.37
C LEU A 117 -25.69 -16.73 27.94
N ILE A 118 -25.05 -15.96 27.05
CA ILE A 118 -25.74 -14.87 26.35
C ILE A 118 -26.85 -15.45 25.46
N LEU A 119 -27.95 -14.71 25.31
CA LEU A 119 -29.14 -15.23 24.61
C LEU A 119 -28.96 -15.36 23.09
N GLN A 120 -28.11 -14.53 22.49
CA GLN A 120 -27.89 -14.47 21.05
C GLN A 120 -26.50 -13.91 20.79
N GLY A 121 -25.83 -14.39 19.73
CA GLY A 121 -24.59 -13.78 19.27
C GLY A 121 -24.83 -12.40 18.66
N ILE A 122 -23.79 -11.62 18.49
CA ILE A 122 -23.86 -10.30 17.85
C ILE A 122 -22.83 -10.22 16.74
N LYS A 123 -23.23 -9.60 15.63
CA LYS A 123 -22.37 -9.17 14.53
C LYS A 123 -22.45 -7.66 14.42
N PHE A 124 -21.31 -7.00 14.31
CA PHE A 124 -21.23 -5.55 14.17
C PHE A 124 -20.23 -5.20 13.09
N ASP A 125 -20.75 -4.68 11.98
CA ASP A 125 -19.94 -4.28 10.84
C ASP A 125 -19.42 -2.86 11.03
N PHE A 126 -18.23 -2.57 10.55
CA PHE A 126 -17.76 -1.19 10.44
C PHE A 126 -16.80 -1.01 9.27
N LYS A 127 -16.80 0.20 8.73
CA LYS A 127 -15.84 0.64 7.73
C LYS A 127 -14.89 1.65 8.35
N THR A 128 -13.58 1.44 8.20
CA THR A 128 -12.58 2.40 8.66
C THR A 128 -12.61 3.66 7.79
N LYS A 129 -12.07 4.75 8.33
CA LYS A 129 -12.00 6.02 7.61
C LYS A 129 -11.22 5.83 6.31
N ALA A 130 -11.69 6.51 5.28
CA ALA A 130 -10.89 6.70 4.10
C ALA A 130 -9.58 7.40 4.52
N LEU A 131 -8.51 7.01 3.87
CA LEU A 131 -7.23 7.62 4.07
C LEU A 131 -7.31 9.06 3.56
N GLU A 132 -7.18 10.04 4.44
CA GLU A 132 -7.14 11.44 4.01
C GLU A 132 -5.93 11.62 3.08
N GLU A 133 -6.20 11.91 1.80
CA GLU A 133 -5.17 12.39 0.88
C GLU A 133 -4.72 13.75 1.40
N GLN A 134 -3.60 13.76 2.12
CA GLN A 134 -2.75 14.95 2.18
C GLN A 134 -2.31 15.22 0.73
N ASN A 135 -3.12 16.02 0.03
CA ASN A 135 -2.91 16.44 -1.36
C ASN A 135 -1.76 17.46 -1.44
N SER A 136 -0.58 17.05 -0.99
CA SER A 136 0.71 17.74 -1.14
C SER A 136 1.77 16.86 -1.80
N GLY A 137 1.51 15.56 -1.96
CA GLY A 137 2.40 14.63 -2.65
C GLY A 137 2.41 14.81 -4.17
N LEU A 138 3.56 14.59 -4.79
CA LEU A 138 3.79 14.69 -6.24
C LEU A 138 3.48 13.38 -6.98
N LEU A 139 3.14 12.30 -6.27
CA LEU A 139 2.78 11.01 -6.87
C LEU A 139 1.46 11.10 -7.64
N LYS A 140 1.48 10.66 -8.90
CA LYS A 140 0.31 10.58 -9.77
C LYS A 140 -0.01 9.13 -10.11
N GLU A 141 -0.81 8.49 -9.25
CA GLU A 141 -1.26 7.11 -9.46
C GLU A 141 -2.76 6.98 -9.78
N ASN A 142 -3.49 8.09 -9.67
CA ASN A 142 -4.93 8.17 -9.91
C ASN A 142 -5.19 8.64 -11.34
N PHE A 143 -5.33 7.69 -12.25
CA PHE A 143 -5.66 7.96 -13.65
C PHE A 143 -7.17 8.02 -13.84
N VAL A 144 -7.65 9.01 -14.59
CA VAL A 144 -9.06 9.11 -14.96
C VAL A 144 -9.37 8.10 -16.05
N LYS A 145 -10.50 7.40 -15.92
CA LYS A 145 -10.98 6.46 -16.93
C LYS A 145 -11.13 7.20 -18.28
N PRO A 146 -10.40 6.77 -19.32
CA PRO A 146 -10.43 7.43 -20.62
C PRO A 146 -11.76 7.21 -21.34
N SER A 147 -12.07 8.09 -22.30
CA SER A 147 -13.09 7.79 -23.32
C SER A 147 -12.68 6.56 -24.14
N SER A 148 -13.66 5.81 -24.65
CA SER A 148 -13.37 4.74 -25.61
C SER A 148 -12.84 5.27 -26.94
N ASP A 149 -13.16 6.53 -27.28
CA ASP A 149 -12.71 7.19 -28.49
C ASP A 149 -11.40 7.94 -28.23
N ILE A 150 -10.37 7.64 -29.03
CA ILE A 150 -9.00 8.16 -28.90
C ILE A 150 -8.66 8.98 -30.15
N TYR A 151 -8.37 10.25 -29.94
CA TYR A 151 -8.05 11.24 -30.97
C TYR A 151 -6.56 11.56 -31.02
N THR A 152 -5.85 11.43 -29.89
CA THR A 152 -4.45 11.87 -29.76
C THR A 152 -3.54 10.79 -29.16
N PRO A 153 -2.20 10.88 -29.38
CA PRO A 153 -1.24 10.00 -28.71
C PRO A 153 -1.25 10.13 -27.18
N LEU A 154 -1.53 11.32 -26.65
CA LEU A 154 -1.63 11.54 -25.21
C LEU A 154 -2.85 10.83 -24.62
N GLU A 155 -4.00 10.85 -25.30
CA GLU A 155 -5.17 10.08 -24.87
C GLU A 155 -4.89 8.57 -24.91
N PHE A 156 -4.13 8.09 -25.89
CA PHE A 156 -3.70 6.70 -25.95
C PHE A 156 -2.78 6.34 -24.77
N TYR A 157 -1.77 7.17 -24.49
CA TYR A 157 -0.90 7.03 -23.31
C TYR A 157 -1.73 6.95 -22.03
N ASN A 158 -2.63 7.92 -21.81
CA ASN A 158 -3.46 7.98 -20.60
C ASN A 158 -4.39 6.77 -20.49
N ALA A 159 -4.90 6.26 -21.61
CA ALA A 159 -5.75 5.08 -21.60
C ALA A 159 -5.01 3.80 -21.18
N LEU A 160 -3.77 3.64 -21.64
CA LEU A 160 -2.91 2.54 -21.21
C LEU A 160 -2.47 2.71 -19.76
N ALA A 161 -2.08 3.93 -19.34
CA ALA A 161 -1.71 4.21 -17.97
C ALA A 161 -2.86 3.92 -17.00
N TYR A 162 -4.09 4.30 -17.37
CA TYR A 162 -5.30 3.91 -16.62
C TYR A 162 -5.45 2.39 -16.52
N ALA A 163 -5.32 1.67 -17.64
CA ALA A 163 -5.48 0.22 -17.66
C ALA A 163 -4.44 -0.47 -16.77
N LEU A 164 -3.18 -0.04 -16.83
CA LEU A 164 -2.09 -0.56 -16.00
C LEU A 164 -2.30 -0.23 -14.52
N ALA A 165 -2.67 1.01 -14.20
CA ALA A 165 -2.91 1.45 -12.83
C ALA A 165 -4.08 0.73 -12.12
N ASN A 166 -4.99 0.15 -12.91
CA ASN A 166 -6.15 -0.63 -12.45
C ASN A 166 -6.00 -2.14 -12.73
N PHE A 167 -4.83 -2.57 -13.22
CA PHE A 167 -4.52 -3.95 -13.57
C PHE A 167 -5.59 -4.60 -14.46
N GLU A 168 -6.08 -3.86 -15.45
CA GLU A 168 -7.07 -4.38 -16.40
C GLU A 168 -6.44 -5.49 -17.24
N SER A 169 -7.18 -6.59 -17.44
CA SER A 169 -6.72 -7.70 -18.29
C SER A 169 -6.85 -7.39 -19.77
N SER A 170 -7.72 -6.43 -20.13
CA SER A 170 -7.85 -5.93 -21.49
C SER A 170 -8.50 -4.55 -21.57
N ILE A 171 -8.25 -3.85 -22.67
CA ILE A 171 -8.93 -2.60 -23.03
C ILE A 171 -9.23 -2.57 -24.54
N ILE A 172 -10.33 -1.91 -24.91
CA ILE A 172 -10.73 -1.69 -26.31
C ILE A 172 -10.73 -0.20 -26.58
N LEU A 173 -9.95 0.22 -27.57
CA LEU A 173 -9.78 1.63 -27.94
C LEU A 173 -10.21 1.85 -29.38
N LYS A 174 -11.03 2.88 -29.61
CA LYS A 174 -11.45 3.33 -30.95
C LYS A 174 -10.58 4.51 -31.35
N ILE A 175 -9.53 4.26 -32.12
CA ILE A 175 -8.57 5.27 -32.53
C ILE A 175 -9.08 5.94 -33.80
N LYS A 176 -9.36 7.24 -33.72
CA LYS A 176 -10.00 8.02 -34.79
C LYS A 176 -9.07 8.35 -35.95
N ASN A 177 -7.79 8.52 -35.66
CA ASN A 177 -6.74 8.84 -36.63
C ASN A 177 -5.62 7.82 -36.54
N TYR A 178 -5.92 6.54 -36.79
CA TYR A 178 -4.97 5.46 -36.56
C TYR A 178 -3.76 5.54 -37.48
N ASN A 179 -2.58 5.55 -36.87
CA ASN A 179 -1.30 5.42 -37.53
C ASN A 179 -0.44 4.41 -36.77
N LYS A 180 -0.13 3.27 -37.41
CA LYS A 180 0.65 2.18 -36.82
C LYS A 180 2.02 2.61 -36.30
N SER A 181 2.61 3.67 -36.86
CA SER A 181 3.90 4.20 -36.39
C SER A 181 3.79 4.99 -35.08
N ILE A 182 2.60 5.51 -34.77
CA ILE A 182 2.31 6.36 -33.60
C ILE A 182 1.71 5.52 -32.45
N TYR A 183 0.69 4.72 -32.75
CA TYR A 183 -0.05 3.94 -31.74
C TYR A 183 0.57 2.56 -31.57
N LYS A 184 1.68 2.50 -30.84
CA LYS A 184 2.46 1.29 -30.54
C LYS A 184 2.43 0.99 -29.05
N LEU A 185 2.59 -0.28 -28.68
CA LEU A 185 2.58 -0.72 -27.28
C LEU A 185 3.93 -0.53 -26.57
N ASP A 186 5.01 -0.17 -27.28
CA ASP A 186 6.30 0.21 -26.68
C ASP A 186 6.20 1.46 -25.79
N ILE A 187 5.16 2.29 -25.99
CA ILE A 187 4.81 3.40 -25.09
C ILE A 187 4.56 2.96 -23.64
N ILE A 188 4.23 1.68 -23.41
CA ILE A 188 4.08 1.13 -22.05
C ILE A 188 5.39 1.22 -21.26
N ASN A 189 6.54 1.09 -21.93
CA ASN A 189 7.83 1.25 -21.27
C ASN A 189 8.02 2.70 -20.77
N ASN A 190 7.52 3.68 -21.53
CA ASN A 190 7.54 5.08 -21.08
C ASN A 190 6.57 5.29 -19.92
N ILE A 191 5.40 4.63 -19.92
CA ILE A 191 4.45 4.70 -18.80
C ILE A 191 5.10 4.18 -17.51
N PHE A 192 5.79 3.04 -17.55
CA PHE A 192 6.50 2.54 -16.37
C PHE A 192 7.73 3.37 -16.01
N HIS A 193 8.36 4.04 -16.97
CA HIS A 193 9.43 4.98 -16.67
C HIS A 193 8.91 6.22 -15.94
N ASP A 194 7.82 6.81 -16.41
CA ASP A 194 7.17 7.99 -15.83
C ASP A 194 6.40 7.66 -14.52
N HIS A 195 5.91 6.43 -14.41
CA HIS A 195 5.08 5.94 -13.30
C HIS A 195 5.55 4.53 -12.85
N PRO A 196 6.74 4.42 -12.24
CA PRO A 196 7.38 3.13 -11.94
C PRO A 196 6.58 2.31 -10.92
N ASN A 197 5.80 2.95 -10.07
CA ASN A 197 4.93 2.24 -9.12
C ASN A 197 3.60 1.73 -9.70
N LEU A 198 3.45 1.69 -11.03
CA LEU A 198 2.35 0.95 -11.66
C LEU A 198 2.71 -0.52 -11.91
N ASP A 199 3.99 -0.87 -11.80
CA ASP A 199 4.47 -2.21 -12.07
C ASP A 199 4.43 -3.10 -10.83
N TYR A 200 3.42 -3.98 -10.79
CA TYR A 200 3.24 -5.00 -9.76
C TYR A 200 3.19 -6.40 -10.39
N GLY A 201 4.04 -6.65 -11.39
CA GLY A 201 4.13 -7.94 -12.07
C GLY A 201 3.61 -7.89 -13.51
N TYR A 202 3.83 -6.78 -14.22
CA TYR A 202 3.53 -6.72 -15.64
C TYR A 202 4.51 -7.58 -16.45
N ILE A 203 3.98 -8.52 -17.25
CA ILE A 203 4.80 -9.38 -18.13
C ILE A 203 4.86 -8.83 -19.55
N GLY A 204 3.75 -8.25 -20.02
CA GLY A 204 3.65 -7.78 -21.40
C GLY A 204 2.23 -7.53 -21.87
N ALA A 205 2.10 -6.86 -23.01
CA ALA A 205 0.83 -6.60 -23.67
C ALA A 205 0.84 -7.08 -25.12
N ARG A 206 -0.32 -7.51 -25.62
CA ARG A 206 -0.54 -7.87 -27.03
C ARG A 206 -1.75 -7.13 -27.57
N GLY A 207 -1.58 -6.52 -28.74
CA GLY A 207 -2.63 -5.78 -29.43
C GLY A 207 -3.08 -6.45 -30.72
N SER A 208 -4.38 -6.44 -31.00
CA SER A 208 -4.92 -6.70 -32.33
C SER A 208 -5.65 -5.46 -32.83
N VAL A 209 -5.51 -5.15 -34.13
CA VAL A 209 -6.11 -3.97 -34.75
C VAL A 209 -7.04 -4.41 -35.87
N SER A 210 -8.28 -3.93 -35.81
CA SER A 210 -9.26 -4.06 -36.89
C SER A 210 -9.59 -2.68 -37.44
N SER A 211 -9.27 -2.45 -38.71
CA SER A 211 -9.51 -1.20 -39.42
C SER A 211 -10.84 -1.24 -40.19
N TYR A 212 -11.49 -0.09 -40.33
CA TYR A 212 -12.66 0.05 -41.20
C TYR A 212 -12.24 0.31 -42.66
N ALA A 213 -12.95 -0.29 -43.62
CA ALA A 213 -12.70 -0.03 -45.03
C ALA A 213 -12.97 1.46 -45.34
N HIS A 214 -12.04 2.12 -46.06
CA HIS A 214 -12.12 3.53 -46.45
C HIS A 214 -12.18 4.54 -45.28
N SER A 215 -11.62 4.20 -44.11
CA SER A 215 -11.54 5.09 -42.96
C SER A 215 -10.16 4.99 -42.29
N ASN A 216 -9.71 6.09 -41.67
CA ASN A 216 -8.53 6.11 -40.81
C ASN A 216 -8.85 5.69 -39.37
N GLU A 217 -10.09 5.28 -39.09
CA GLU A 217 -10.48 4.74 -37.80
C GLU A 217 -10.07 3.27 -37.66
N ALA A 218 -9.59 2.91 -36.46
CA ALA A 218 -9.30 1.53 -36.11
C ALA A 218 -9.75 1.20 -34.69
N ILE A 219 -10.21 -0.03 -34.49
CA ILE A 219 -10.41 -0.59 -33.15
C ILE A 219 -9.15 -1.37 -32.78
N MET A 220 -8.52 -0.98 -31.66
CA MET A 220 -7.41 -1.69 -31.07
C MET A 220 -7.89 -2.43 -29.82
N ASN A 221 -7.73 -3.75 -29.81
CA ASN A 221 -7.99 -4.60 -28.65
C ASN A 221 -6.66 -4.98 -28.03
N ILE A 222 -6.45 -4.61 -26.77
CA ILE A 222 -5.18 -4.83 -26.07
C ILE A 222 -5.45 -5.78 -24.91
N LYS A 223 -4.62 -6.82 -24.79
CA LYS A 223 -4.62 -7.75 -23.66
C LYS A 223 -3.32 -7.57 -22.88
N PHE A 224 -3.43 -7.46 -21.57
CA PHE A 224 -2.30 -7.36 -20.66
C PHE A 224 -2.11 -8.71 -19.96
N ASN A 225 -0.85 -9.11 -19.80
CA ASN A 225 -0.47 -10.30 -19.05
C ASN A 225 0.28 -9.86 -17.80
N TYR A 226 -0.08 -10.45 -16.67
CA TYR A 226 0.53 -10.20 -15.38
C TYR A 226 0.97 -11.53 -14.75
N SER A 227 1.99 -11.50 -13.89
CA SER A 227 2.48 -12.65 -13.14
C SER A 227 1.55 -13.03 -11.99
N TYR A 228 0.75 -12.09 -11.51
CA TYR A 228 -0.15 -12.26 -10.38
C TYR A 228 -1.64 -12.04 -10.74
N PRO A 229 -2.57 -12.60 -9.94
CA PRO A 229 -3.98 -12.22 -10.00
C PRO A 229 -4.19 -10.74 -9.70
N LYS A 230 -5.24 -10.15 -10.28
CA LYS A 230 -5.59 -8.72 -10.12
C LYS A 230 -5.71 -8.33 -8.65
N GLU A 231 -6.36 -9.17 -7.86
CA GLU A 231 -6.62 -8.96 -6.45
C GLU A 231 -5.32 -8.87 -5.64
N PHE A 232 -4.32 -9.68 -5.99
CA PHE A 232 -3.02 -9.64 -5.32
C PHE A 232 -2.20 -8.40 -5.71
N MET A 233 -2.25 -7.97 -6.97
CA MET A 233 -1.61 -6.72 -7.38
C MET A 233 -2.26 -5.49 -6.73
N GLN A 234 -3.59 -5.49 -6.59
CA GLN A 234 -4.31 -4.46 -5.84
C GLN A 234 -3.91 -4.44 -4.36
N TYR A 235 -3.77 -5.62 -3.74
CA TYR A 235 -3.26 -5.76 -2.39
C TYR A 235 -1.85 -5.18 -2.25
N MET A 236 -0.90 -5.58 -3.10
CA MET A 236 0.48 -5.06 -3.07
C MET A 236 0.51 -3.52 -3.19
N LYS A 237 -0.27 -2.96 -4.11
CA LYS A 237 -0.40 -1.52 -4.30
C LYS A 237 -0.92 -0.81 -3.05
N ARG A 238 -2.05 -1.27 -2.50
CA ARG A 238 -2.69 -0.68 -1.31
C ARG A 238 -1.77 -0.77 -0.09
N THR A 239 -1.14 -1.92 0.14
CA THR A 239 -0.25 -2.11 1.29
C THR A 239 0.99 -1.24 1.20
N SER A 240 1.58 -1.07 0.00
CA SER A 240 2.70 -0.15 -0.21
C SER A 240 2.31 1.30 0.06
N GLN A 241 1.13 1.73 -0.41
CA GLN A 241 0.59 3.06 -0.14
C GLN A 241 0.36 3.32 1.36
N ASN A 242 -0.20 2.33 2.07
CA ASN A 242 -0.39 2.42 3.52
C ASN A 242 0.95 2.49 4.26
N LYS A 243 1.92 1.67 3.86
CA LYS A 243 3.24 1.64 4.47
C LYS A 243 3.99 2.96 4.30
N VAL A 244 3.92 3.58 3.12
CA VAL A 244 4.51 4.92 2.92
C VAL A 244 3.92 5.95 3.87
N LYS A 245 2.61 5.92 4.11
CA LYS A 245 1.96 6.87 5.01
C LYS A 245 2.37 6.64 6.46
N GLU A 246 2.47 5.38 6.89
CA GLU A 246 3.04 5.01 8.19
C GLU A 246 4.46 5.57 8.34
N ILE A 247 5.34 5.31 7.36
CA ILE A 247 6.74 5.75 7.37
C ILE A 247 6.83 7.28 7.44
N ILE A 248 6.14 7.99 6.55
CA ILE A 248 6.16 9.46 6.52
C ILE A 248 5.67 10.03 7.86
N SER A 249 4.59 9.51 8.42
CA SER A 249 4.06 9.98 9.71
C SER A 249 5.02 9.79 10.88
N LYS A 250 5.89 8.78 10.80
CA LYS A 250 6.88 8.45 11.83
C LYS A 250 8.18 9.24 11.66
N VAL A 251 8.62 9.43 10.41
CA VAL A 251 9.96 9.90 10.06
C VAL A 251 9.97 11.40 9.78
N VAL A 252 8.99 11.90 9.02
CA VAL A 252 8.90 13.29 8.60
C VAL A 252 8.20 14.11 9.67
N LYS A 253 8.83 15.21 10.09
CA LYS A 253 8.32 16.13 11.11
C LYS A 253 8.05 17.51 10.53
N ASP A 254 7.12 18.23 11.14
CA ASP A 254 6.83 19.61 10.78
C ASP A 254 8.09 20.48 10.86
N GLY A 255 8.31 21.29 9.82
CA GLY A 255 9.44 22.21 9.74
C GLY A 255 10.73 21.62 9.14
N MET A 256 10.78 20.32 8.83
CA MET A 256 11.89 19.75 8.07
C MET A 256 11.98 20.35 6.67
N SER A 257 13.20 20.73 6.27
CA SER A 257 13.56 21.05 4.88
C SER A 257 13.45 19.80 4.00
N ASP A 258 13.43 19.99 2.68
CA ASP A 258 13.36 18.86 1.74
C ASP A 258 14.60 17.97 1.85
N TYR A 259 15.79 18.54 2.10
CA TYR A 259 17.01 17.76 2.38
C TYR A 259 16.87 16.90 3.65
N GLU A 260 16.38 17.48 4.75
CA GLU A 260 16.22 16.73 6.01
C GLU A 260 15.19 15.60 5.89
N LYS A 261 14.11 15.82 5.12
CA LYS A 261 13.13 14.79 4.82
C LYS A 261 13.74 13.67 3.97
N GLU A 262 14.48 14.03 2.92
CA GLU A 262 15.14 13.07 2.04
C GLU A 262 16.10 12.17 2.84
N LEU A 263 17.00 12.79 3.62
CA LEU A 263 17.97 12.08 4.45
C LEU A 263 17.28 11.13 5.44
N ALA A 264 16.27 11.62 6.16
CA ALA A 264 15.56 10.81 7.15
C ALA A 264 14.81 9.62 6.51
N LEU A 265 14.20 9.82 5.33
CA LEU A 265 13.49 8.76 4.61
C LEU A 265 14.45 7.75 3.96
N HIS A 266 15.58 8.21 3.44
CA HIS A 266 16.66 7.37 2.93
C HIS A 266 17.21 6.47 4.04
N ASP A 267 17.60 7.05 5.17
CA ASP A 267 18.20 6.30 6.28
C ASP A 267 17.19 5.31 6.87
N TYR A 268 15.93 5.73 7.05
CA TYR A 268 14.88 4.82 7.47
C TYR A 268 14.74 3.64 6.51
N LEU A 269 14.76 3.86 5.19
CA LEU A 269 14.64 2.78 4.22
C LEU A 269 15.78 1.77 4.44
N LEU A 270 17.04 2.23 4.43
CA LEU A 270 18.23 1.38 4.50
C LEU A 270 18.42 0.66 5.84
N GLU A 271 17.86 1.18 6.93
CA GLU A 271 17.81 0.46 8.20
C GLU A 271 16.81 -0.72 8.18
N ASN A 272 15.75 -0.62 7.37
CA ASN A 272 14.58 -1.51 7.40
C ASN A 272 14.49 -2.49 6.22
N VAL A 273 15.38 -2.38 5.22
CA VAL A 273 15.43 -3.27 4.06
C VAL A 273 16.77 -4.03 4.01
N GLU A 274 16.79 -5.15 3.29
CA GLU A 274 18.00 -5.87 2.92
C GLU A 274 18.01 -6.13 1.41
N TYR A 275 19.18 -6.04 0.78
CA TYR A 275 19.31 -6.48 -0.61
C TYR A 275 18.98 -7.96 -0.78
N ASP A 276 18.20 -8.28 -1.81
CA ASP A 276 17.78 -9.65 -2.10
C ASP A 276 18.87 -10.41 -2.88
N GLU A 277 19.76 -11.08 -2.14
CA GLU A 277 20.87 -11.84 -2.72
C GLU A 277 20.43 -13.07 -3.52
N ARG A 278 19.15 -13.47 -3.47
CA ARG A 278 18.60 -14.54 -4.34
C ARG A 278 18.72 -14.22 -5.83
N LEU A 279 19.07 -12.97 -6.17
CA LEU A 279 19.38 -12.54 -7.53
C LEU A 279 20.48 -13.41 -8.14
N TYR A 280 21.49 -13.73 -7.35
CA TYR A 280 22.64 -14.52 -7.78
C TYR A 280 22.32 -16.02 -7.94
N ASP A 281 21.23 -16.48 -7.34
CA ASP A 281 20.76 -17.87 -7.41
C ASP A 281 19.73 -18.11 -8.53
N GLY A 282 19.29 -17.05 -9.22
CA GLY A 282 18.31 -17.12 -10.30
C GLY A 282 16.85 -17.37 -9.86
N ASN A 283 16.59 -17.37 -8.55
CA ASN A 283 15.26 -17.61 -7.96
C ASN A 283 14.68 -16.32 -7.36
N MET A 284 14.75 -15.23 -8.11
CA MET A 284 14.26 -13.92 -7.66
C MET A 284 12.73 -13.87 -7.65
N PRO A 285 12.08 -13.57 -6.50
CA PRO A 285 10.64 -13.28 -6.50
C PRO A 285 10.34 -11.99 -7.27
N GLU A 286 9.27 -11.97 -8.06
CA GLU A 286 8.88 -10.77 -8.83
C GLU A 286 8.59 -9.57 -7.91
N GLU A 287 8.08 -9.82 -6.69
CA GLU A 287 7.85 -8.74 -5.71
C GLU A 287 9.13 -8.00 -5.29
N SER A 288 10.32 -8.60 -5.43
CA SER A 288 11.60 -7.96 -5.07
C SER A 288 11.98 -6.83 -6.02
N TYR A 289 11.34 -6.73 -7.19
CA TYR A 289 11.47 -5.62 -8.15
C TYR A 289 10.41 -4.52 -7.93
N THR A 290 9.64 -4.60 -6.85
CA THR A 290 8.58 -3.64 -6.54
C THR A 290 8.89 -2.87 -5.27
N ASP A 291 8.24 -1.71 -5.13
CA ASP A 291 8.20 -0.99 -3.85
C ASP A 291 7.56 -1.81 -2.72
N TYR A 292 6.64 -2.74 -3.02
CA TYR A 292 6.07 -3.66 -2.04
C TYR A 292 7.13 -4.57 -1.41
N GLY A 293 8.01 -5.16 -2.22
CA GLY A 293 9.12 -5.98 -1.71
C GLY A 293 9.98 -5.20 -0.72
N VAL A 294 10.36 -3.98 -1.09
CA VAL A 294 11.22 -3.15 -0.25
C VAL A 294 10.49 -2.60 0.98
N LEU A 295 9.36 -1.93 0.81
CA LEU A 295 8.67 -1.21 1.90
C LEU A 295 7.97 -2.17 2.87
N VAL A 296 7.38 -3.25 2.36
CA VAL A 296 6.51 -4.15 3.13
C VAL A 296 7.23 -5.43 3.53
N LYS A 297 7.97 -6.05 2.59
CA LYS A 297 8.69 -7.30 2.87
C LYS A 297 10.09 -7.09 3.41
N GLY A 298 10.63 -5.86 3.35
CA GLY A 298 11.99 -5.54 3.78
C GLY A 298 13.07 -6.20 2.93
N LYS A 299 12.75 -6.61 1.69
CA LYS A 299 13.72 -7.23 0.77
C LYS A 299 13.45 -6.81 -0.68
N GLY A 300 14.50 -6.42 -1.39
CA GLY A 300 14.39 -6.10 -2.81
C GLY A 300 15.72 -5.94 -3.52
N VAL A 301 15.66 -5.62 -4.80
CA VAL A 301 16.83 -5.28 -5.63
C VAL A 301 16.75 -3.83 -6.10
N CYS A 302 17.74 -3.37 -6.89
CA CYS A 302 17.86 -1.97 -7.30
C CYS A 302 16.57 -1.33 -7.83
N ASP A 303 15.81 -2.06 -8.64
CA ASP A 303 14.51 -1.60 -9.13
C ASP A 303 13.49 -1.34 -8.01
N GLY A 304 13.38 -2.28 -7.07
CA GLY A 304 12.51 -2.14 -5.89
C GLY A 304 12.92 -0.97 -4.99
N TYR A 305 14.22 -0.76 -4.78
CA TYR A 305 14.74 0.36 -3.98
C TYR A 305 14.43 1.70 -4.64
N ALA A 306 14.68 1.81 -5.95
CA ALA A 306 14.41 3.02 -6.71
C ALA A 306 12.92 3.35 -6.77
N LYS A 307 12.06 2.32 -6.92
CA LYS A 307 10.59 2.45 -6.83
C LYS A 307 10.12 2.88 -5.42
N ALA A 308 10.73 2.34 -4.38
CA ALA A 308 10.41 2.68 -2.99
C ALA A 308 10.80 4.13 -2.65
N MET A 309 12.02 4.56 -2.99
CA MET A 309 12.47 5.94 -2.79
C MET A 309 11.67 6.93 -3.64
N TYR A 310 11.39 6.60 -4.91
CA TYR A 310 10.47 7.39 -5.73
C TYR A 310 9.10 7.57 -5.05
N ARG A 311 8.53 6.50 -4.46
CA ARG A 311 7.25 6.59 -3.77
C ARG A 311 7.33 7.44 -2.49
N LEU A 312 8.30 7.17 -1.63
CA LEU A 312 8.47 7.86 -0.35
C LEU A 312 8.68 9.36 -0.56
N LEU A 313 9.65 9.73 -1.40
CA LEU A 313 10.04 11.13 -1.60
C LEU A 313 8.94 11.95 -2.31
N ASN A 314 8.35 11.42 -3.38
CA ASN A 314 7.23 12.13 -4.03
C ASN A 314 6.01 12.22 -3.09
N SER A 315 5.76 11.22 -2.24
CA SER A 315 4.69 11.31 -1.22
C SER A 315 4.99 12.35 -0.15
N ALA A 316 6.26 12.60 0.15
CA ALA A 316 6.72 13.64 1.06
C ALA A 316 6.82 15.04 0.40
N GLY A 317 6.40 15.17 -0.86
CA GLY A 317 6.39 16.42 -1.62
C GLY A 317 7.72 16.77 -2.30
N ILE A 318 8.66 15.82 -2.38
CA ILE A 318 9.99 16.02 -2.96
C ILE A 318 10.00 15.42 -4.37
N GLU A 319 10.21 16.27 -5.37
CA GLU A 319 10.21 15.85 -6.78
C GLU A 319 11.33 14.84 -7.01
N THR A 320 10.94 13.61 -7.33
CA THR A 320 11.88 12.50 -7.54
C THR A 320 11.55 11.79 -8.84
N LEU A 321 12.58 11.52 -9.64
CA LEU A 321 12.51 10.81 -10.90
C LEU A 321 13.08 9.40 -10.73
N TYR A 322 12.54 8.45 -11.48
CA TYR A 322 13.08 7.10 -11.59
C TYR A 322 14.01 7.02 -12.81
N VAL A 323 15.18 6.43 -12.61
CA VAL A 323 16.24 6.34 -13.62
C VAL A 323 16.58 4.89 -13.83
N THR A 324 16.70 4.50 -15.10
CA THR A 324 17.26 3.21 -15.51
C THR A 324 18.48 3.40 -16.38
N GLY A 325 19.40 2.45 -16.26
CA GLY A 325 20.63 2.41 -17.03
C GLY A 325 21.39 1.13 -16.71
N ASP A 326 22.71 1.25 -16.74
CA ASP A 326 23.62 0.18 -16.34
C ASP A 326 24.56 0.68 -15.25
N ALA A 327 25.03 -0.24 -14.40
CA ALA A 327 26.08 0.02 -13.43
C ALA A 327 27.24 -0.97 -13.59
N ILE A 328 28.46 -0.51 -13.34
CA ILE A 328 29.69 -1.31 -13.41
C ILE A 328 30.01 -1.80 -12.00
N ASP A 329 29.59 -3.02 -11.68
CA ASP A 329 30.02 -3.73 -10.47
C ASP A 329 31.25 -4.59 -10.78
N LYS A 330 32.39 -4.24 -10.17
CA LYS A 330 33.71 -4.85 -10.37
C LYS A 330 34.16 -4.90 -11.84
N HIS A 331 33.75 -5.93 -12.56
CA HIS A 331 34.15 -6.21 -13.94
C HIS A 331 32.96 -6.53 -14.85
N THR A 332 31.74 -6.38 -14.34
CA THR A 332 30.50 -6.69 -15.05
C THR A 332 29.61 -5.46 -15.11
N THR A 333 29.05 -5.22 -16.28
CA THR A 333 28.00 -4.22 -16.49
C THR A 333 26.66 -4.92 -16.32
N VAL A 334 25.84 -4.43 -15.39
CA VAL A 334 24.52 -4.99 -15.07
C VAL A 334 23.44 -3.92 -15.21
N PRO A 335 22.22 -4.28 -15.63
CA PRO A 335 21.09 -3.36 -15.57
C PRO A 335 20.89 -2.84 -14.16
N HIS A 336 20.64 -1.54 -14.02
CA HIS A 336 20.51 -0.89 -12.72
C HIS A 336 19.44 0.21 -12.73
N ALA A 337 18.91 0.51 -11.55
CA ALA A 337 17.91 1.53 -11.35
C ALA A 337 18.20 2.34 -10.07
N TRP A 338 17.98 3.66 -10.16
CA TRP A 338 18.22 4.62 -9.07
C TRP A 338 17.29 5.83 -9.25
N ASN A 339 17.52 6.89 -8.49
CA ASN A 339 16.70 8.10 -8.51
C ASN A 339 17.47 9.37 -8.83
N ILE A 340 16.76 10.37 -9.37
CA ILE A 340 17.19 11.76 -9.36
C ILE A 340 16.22 12.54 -8.48
N VAL A 341 16.73 13.27 -7.49
CA VAL A 341 15.95 14.00 -6.50
C VAL A 341 16.19 15.49 -6.66
N LYS A 342 15.14 16.30 -6.49
CA LYS A 342 15.22 17.76 -6.55
C LYS A 342 15.13 18.37 -5.16
N ILE A 343 16.19 19.07 -4.76
CA ILE A 343 16.28 19.75 -3.47
C ILE A 343 16.68 21.21 -3.72
N ASP A 344 15.91 22.15 -3.15
CA ASP A 344 16.10 23.59 -3.32
C ASP A 344 16.22 24.06 -4.79
N GLY A 345 15.52 23.38 -5.70
CA GLY A 345 15.51 23.71 -7.13
C GLY A 345 16.66 23.13 -7.95
N GLU A 346 17.61 22.44 -7.32
CA GLU A 346 18.71 21.73 -7.97
C GLU A 346 18.45 20.22 -7.99
N TYR A 347 18.97 19.52 -9.01
CA TYR A 347 18.82 18.07 -9.15
C TYR A 347 20.10 17.33 -8.74
N TYR A 348 19.92 16.18 -8.11
CA TYR A 348 20.99 15.33 -7.59
C TYR A 348 20.69 13.86 -7.89
N ASN A 349 21.72 13.04 -8.08
CA ASN A 349 21.55 11.60 -8.19
C ASN A 349 21.54 10.96 -6.79
N LEU A 350 20.65 9.98 -6.61
CA LEU A 350 20.51 9.19 -5.40
C LEU A 350 20.45 7.70 -5.76
N ASP A 351 21.43 6.92 -5.32
CA ASP A 351 21.39 5.46 -5.38
C ASP A 351 21.34 4.87 -3.96
N ALA A 352 20.12 4.59 -3.51
CA ALA A 352 19.88 3.96 -2.21
C ALA A 352 20.42 2.52 -2.15
N THR A 353 20.43 1.79 -3.27
CA THR A 353 20.94 0.41 -3.28
C THR A 353 22.43 0.38 -3.02
N TRP A 354 23.22 1.24 -3.67
CA TRP A 354 24.66 1.27 -3.48
C TRP A 354 25.11 1.95 -2.17
N ASN A 355 24.15 2.52 -1.43
CA ASN A 355 24.29 2.99 -0.06
C ASN A 355 23.95 1.92 1.00
N ASP A 356 23.34 0.79 0.62
CA ASP A 356 23.11 -0.34 1.55
C ASP A 356 24.46 -1.02 1.89
N PRO A 357 24.90 -1.06 3.15
CA PRO A 357 26.17 -1.71 3.51
C PRO A 357 26.17 -3.23 3.23
N ILE A 358 25.01 -3.89 3.19
CA ILE A 358 24.88 -5.34 3.00
C ILE A 358 25.43 -5.78 1.65
N ILE A 359 25.27 -4.98 0.59
CA ILE A 359 25.72 -5.37 -0.77
C ILE A 359 27.25 -5.54 -0.85
N TYR A 360 27.98 -5.02 0.13
CA TYR A 360 29.44 -5.15 0.24
C TYR A 360 29.86 -6.26 1.22
N GLY A 361 28.94 -7.15 1.60
CA GLY A 361 29.19 -8.27 2.51
C GLY A 361 29.49 -7.84 3.94
N SER A 362 29.04 -6.65 4.34
CA SER A 362 29.14 -6.17 5.73
C SER A 362 27.91 -6.64 6.52
N ASP A 363 28.06 -6.87 7.83
CA ASP A 363 26.91 -6.95 8.73
C ASP A 363 26.06 -5.67 8.60
N LYS A 364 24.78 -5.67 9.01
CA LYS A 364 23.95 -4.45 9.11
C LYS A 364 24.71 -3.38 9.91
N GLY A 365 25.43 -2.54 9.19
CA GLY A 365 26.30 -1.48 9.72
C GLY A 365 25.62 -0.13 9.58
N GLU A 366 26.37 0.94 9.84
CA GLU A 366 25.88 2.30 9.63
C GLU A 366 25.51 2.51 8.15
N VAL A 367 24.37 3.17 7.92
CA VAL A 367 23.90 3.58 6.61
C VAL A 367 25.01 4.39 5.91
N ARG A 368 25.30 4.06 4.65
CA ARG A 368 26.28 4.81 3.85
C ARG A 368 25.58 5.90 3.05
N HIS A 369 26.32 6.96 2.72
CA HIS A 369 25.83 8.07 1.90
C HIS A 369 26.70 8.33 0.67
N THR A 370 27.46 7.31 0.23
CA THR A 370 28.42 7.42 -0.88
C THR A 370 27.78 7.88 -2.20
N TYR A 371 26.54 7.47 -2.45
CA TYR A 371 25.74 7.87 -3.61
C TYR A 371 24.53 8.71 -3.21
N PHE A 372 24.61 9.40 -2.07
CA PHE A 372 23.58 10.35 -1.63
C PHE A 372 23.83 11.73 -2.23
N ASN A 373 22.88 12.20 -3.03
CA ASN A 373 22.91 13.53 -3.67
C ASN A 373 24.18 13.86 -4.48
N VAL A 374 24.69 12.90 -5.24
CA VAL A 374 25.91 13.06 -6.05
C VAL A 374 25.65 13.69 -7.41
N THR A 375 26.69 14.32 -7.98
CA THR A 375 26.62 14.92 -9.33
C THR A 375 26.64 13.86 -10.45
N ASP A 376 26.26 14.25 -11.66
CA ASP A 376 26.44 13.44 -12.87
C ASP A 376 27.92 13.08 -13.11
N GLU A 377 28.85 13.96 -12.73
CA GLU A 377 30.30 13.73 -12.81
C GLU A 377 30.73 12.60 -11.87
N THR A 378 30.22 12.62 -10.63
CA THR A 378 30.50 11.59 -9.64
C THR A 378 29.87 10.26 -10.04
N LEU A 379 28.56 10.24 -10.35
CA LEU A 379 27.83 9.01 -10.66
C LEU A 379 28.32 8.34 -11.95
N SER A 380 28.70 9.11 -12.98
CA SER A 380 29.12 8.53 -14.27
C SER A 380 30.48 7.82 -14.29
N LYS A 381 31.13 7.69 -13.13
CA LYS A 381 32.35 6.87 -12.98
C LYS A 381 32.04 5.38 -13.10
N ASP A 382 30.86 4.97 -12.67
CA ASP A 382 30.40 3.58 -12.64
C ASP A 382 28.96 3.39 -13.11
N HIS A 383 28.16 4.44 -13.26
CA HIS A 383 26.83 4.39 -13.87
C HIS A 383 26.80 4.91 -15.30
N ILE A 384 25.98 4.28 -16.14
CA ILE A 384 25.78 4.63 -17.54
C ILE A 384 24.27 4.80 -17.79
N TRP A 385 23.86 5.98 -18.25
CA TRP A 385 22.46 6.27 -18.61
C TRP A 385 22.36 7.28 -19.74
N ASP A 386 21.18 7.34 -20.36
CA ASP A 386 20.85 8.36 -21.34
C ASP A 386 20.55 9.69 -20.65
N LYS A 387 21.60 10.49 -20.45
CA LYS A 387 21.52 11.84 -19.84
C LYS A 387 20.56 12.78 -20.57
N SER A 388 20.19 12.52 -21.83
CA SER A 388 19.27 13.39 -22.58
C SER A 388 17.82 13.30 -22.09
N LYS A 389 17.48 12.25 -21.34
CA LYS A 389 16.15 12.03 -20.78
C LYS A 389 15.89 12.72 -19.44
N TYR A 390 16.94 13.26 -18.80
CA TYR A 390 16.87 13.72 -17.42
C TYR A 390 17.46 15.12 -17.24
N PRO A 391 17.06 15.85 -16.18
CA PRO A 391 17.74 17.08 -15.79
C PRO A 391 19.21 16.80 -15.41
N LYS A 392 20.06 17.81 -15.56
CA LYS A 392 21.48 17.70 -15.20
C LYS A 392 21.67 17.82 -13.69
N CYS A 393 22.47 16.94 -13.11
CA CYS A 393 22.84 17.00 -11.70
C CYS A 393 24.25 17.57 -11.56
N VAL A 394 24.38 18.87 -11.29
CA VAL A 394 25.69 19.58 -11.27
C VAL A 394 26.02 20.23 -9.92
N SER A 395 25.03 20.37 -9.05
CA SER A 395 25.21 20.99 -7.74
C SER A 395 25.93 20.03 -6.78
N LYS A 396 26.85 20.57 -5.98
CA LYS A 396 27.54 19.87 -4.89
C LYS A 396 27.07 20.30 -3.50
N LYS A 397 25.99 21.11 -3.43
CA LYS A 397 25.51 21.71 -2.16
C LYS A 397 25.16 20.65 -1.12
N TYR A 398 24.55 19.56 -1.56
CA TYR A 398 24.09 18.44 -0.73
C TYR A 398 24.81 17.12 -1.06
N GLU A 399 25.85 17.17 -1.90
CA GLU A 399 26.76 16.03 -2.10
C GLU A 399 27.56 15.92 -0.80
N GLU A 400 27.26 14.92 0.02
CA GLU A 400 27.86 14.84 1.35
C GLU A 400 29.39 14.75 1.25
N ILE A 401 30.05 15.76 1.80
CA ILE A 401 31.45 15.69 2.20
C ILE A 401 31.49 14.92 3.52
N LEU A 402 31.30 13.61 3.48
CA LEU A 402 31.73 12.73 4.58
C LEU A 402 33.23 12.48 4.40
N GLN A 403 34.05 13.39 4.96
CA GLN A 403 35.43 13.10 5.34
C GLN A 403 35.49 12.69 6.80
#